data_AF-M6ZWU2-F1
#
_entry.id   AF-M6ZWU2-F1
#
_cell.length_a   1.000
_cell.length_b   1.000
_cell.length_c   1.000
_cell.angle_alpha   90.00
_cell.angle_beta   90.00
_cell.angle_gamma   90.00
#
_symmetry.space_group_name_H-M   'P 1'
#
loop_
_entity.id
_entity.type
_entity.pdbx_description
1 polymer ?
#
loop_
_entity_poly.entity_id
_entity_poly.type
_entity_poly.pdbx_seq_one_letter_code
_entity_poly.pdbx_strand_id
1 'polypeptide(L)'
;MAGRFLGTCLIVSVFFQSVFFELRFKNLNFQKLLYIFSKLGFNKSKIENWKGLSWDKLLFVFTLIILIYSFVYPFSPFRYMFQKTTVRVENGIVDERASYHDNSSLKHWIKGVTPATHPWAMYAIRISSENYLKSTNSSFNLSDRKQALWKRSEEVQTSKLLKEIQQVRVTTNVGLAGFYGGPGIHWVDLLGITDPLLARLPGKGFPGHYVRLLPQGYKEYIEEISVSLPNKELDRFYYEVRLLSEEEIWTKQRWKVILDFTFLGNGNFKTRYPFVLKEYRNTLYGLPFVNWKDENLVRKLVREYFESYTSM
;
A
#
# COMPACT_ATOMS: atom_id res chain seq x y z
N MET A 1 16.20 -0.50 -5.09
CA MET A 1 15.96 -0.39 -3.64
C MET A 1 16.93 -1.21 -2.78
N ALA A 2 17.42 -2.38 -3.21
CA ALA A 2 18.34 -3.22 -2.42
C ALA A 2 19.65 -2.52 -1.97
N GLY A 3 20.23 -1.65 -2.80
CA GLY A 3 21.49 -0.95 -2.46
C GLY A 3 21.42 0.06 -1.30
N ARG A 4 20.22 0.55 -0.94
CA ARG A 4 20.06 1.59 0.12
C ARG A 4 19.83 1.01 1.52
N PHE A 5 19.30 -0.21 1.61
CA PHE A 5 19.14 -0.95 2.87
C PHE A 5 20.45 -1.64 3.30
N LEU A 6 21.27 -2.04 2.32
CA LEU A 6 22.62 -2.57 2.54
C LEU A 6 23.51 -1.57 3.29
N GLY A 7 23.42 -0.27 3.03
CA GLY A 7 24.27 0.74 3.66
C GLY A 7 24.09 0.88 5.19
N THR A 8 22.85 0.94 5.67
CA THR A 8 22.56 1.03 7.12
C THR A 8 23.00 -0.23 7.85
N CYS A 9 22.63 -1.39 7.32
CA CYS A 9 22.98 -2.68 7.90
C CYS A 9 24.49 -2.89 7.88
N LEU A 10 25.19 -2.47 6.81
CA LEU A 10 26.63 -2.54 6.70
C LEU A 10 27.31 -1.60 7.70
N ILE A 11 26.85 -0.37 7.89
CA ILE A 11 27.46 0.57 8.84
C ILE A 11 27.28 0.08 10.28
N VAL A 12 26.06 -0.33 10.64
CA VAL A 12 25.77 -0.88 11.98
C VAL A 12 26.54 -2.19 12.19
N SER A 13 26.59 -3.07 11.19
CA SER A 13 27.37 -4.31 11.23
C SER A 13 28.87 -4.03 11.38
N VAL A 14 29.45 -3.13 10.58
CA VAL A 14 30.88 -2.78 10.65
C VAL A 14 31.21 -2.10 11.97
N PHE A 15 30.33 -1.26 12.51
CA PHE A 15 30.50 -0.65 13.83
C PHE A 15 30.47 -1.71 14.95
N PHE A 16 29.45 -2.59 14.98
CA PHE A 16 29.37 -3.65 15.97
C PHE A 16 30.48 -4.70 15.83
N GLN A 17 30.89 -5.02 14.59
CA GLN A 17 32.06 -5.85 14.33
C GLN A 17 33.31 -5.16 14.87
N SER A 18 33.52 -3.87 14.61
CA SER A 18 34.68 -3.13 15.13
C SER A 18 34.71 -3.11 16.65
N VAL A 19 33.58 -2.86 17.32
CA VAL A 19 33.46 -2.91 18.79
C VAL A 19 33.70 -4.32 19.32
N PHE A 20 33.12 -5.35 18.68
CA PHE A 20 33.33 -6.75 19.05
C PHE A 20 34.80 -7.17 18.87
N PHE A 21 35.44 -6.74 17.77
CA PHE A 21 36.85 -6.96 17.50
C PHE A 21 37.72 -6.24 18.55
N GLU A 22 37.44 -4.99 18.90
CA GLU A 22 38.18 -4.28 19.95
C GLU A 22 38.05 -4.97 21.32
N LEU A 23 36.84 -5.42 21.69
CA LEU A 23 36.59 -6.11 22.95
C LEU A 23 37.24 -7.51 23.01
N ARG A 24 37.30 -8.25 21.89
CA ARG A 24 37.98 -9.57 21.83
C ARG A 24 39.49 -9.48 21.66
N PHE A 25 39.98 -8.50 20.90
CA PHE A 25 41.39 -8.42 20.49
C PHE A 25 42.26 -7.62 21.45
N LYS A 26 41.70 -6.98 22.49
CA LYS A 26 42.46 -6.52 23.67
C LYS A 26 43.36 -7.62 24.28
N ASN A 27 43.06 -8.90 24.04
CA ASN A 27 43.84 -10.05 24.51
C ASN A 27 44.57 -10.85 23.41
N LEU A 28 44.50 -10.44 22.14
CA LEU A 28 45.18 -11.13 21.05
C LEU A 28 46.53 -10.46 20.78
N ASN A 29 47.61 -11.20 21.04
CA ASN A 29 48.97 -10.75 20.78
C ASN A 29 49.17 -10.58 19.27
N PHE A 30 48.93 -9.35 18.79
CA PHE A 30 48.89 -8.94 17.39
C PHE A 30 50.15 -9.34 16.61
N GLN A 31 51.28 -9.50 17.32
CA GLN A 31 52.54 -10.03 16.77
C GLN A 31 52.39 -11.42 16.15
N LYS A 32 51.54 -12.29 16.72
CA LYS A 32 51.33 -13.67 16.25
C LYS A 32 50.52 -13.72 14.96
N LEU A 33 49.58 -12.79 14.78
CA LEU A 33 48.78 -12.65 13.56
C LEU A 33 49.61 -12.06 12.42
N LEU A 34 50.39 -11.00 12.69
CA LEU A 34 51.36 -10.43 11.76
C LEU A 34 52.43 -11.45 11.33
N TYR A 35 52.86 -12.34 12.24
CA TYR A 35 53.78 -13.43 11.92
C TYR A 35 53.18 -14.42 10.91
N ILE A 36 51.90 -14.78 11.06
CA ILE A 36 51.19 -15.66 10.12
C ILE A 36 51.03 -14.97 8.75
N PHE A 37 50.67 -13.68 8.72
CA PHE A 37 50.57 -12.91 7.48
C PHE A 37 51.93 -12.70 6.79
N SER A 38 53.03 -12.59 7.56
CA SER A 38 54.39 -12.51 7.01
C SER A 38 54.84 -13.80 6.31
N LYS A 39 54.23 -14.94 6.66
CA LYS A 39 54.47 -16.24 6.03
C LYS A 39 53.75 -16.41 4.69
N LEU A 40 52.73 -15.58 4.42
CA LEU A 40 51.95 -15.54 3.17
C LEU A 40 52.61 -14.69 2.06
N GLY A 41 53.92 -14.44 2.14
CA GLY A 41 54.68 -13.79 1.07
C GLY A 41 54.59 -12.26 1.03
N PHE A 42 54.08 -11.61 2.09
CA PHE A 42 54.15 -10.16 2.20
C PHE A 42 55.53 -9.73 2.71
N ASN A 43 56.24 -8.99 1.86
CA ASN A 43 57.63 -8.57 2.00
C ASN A 43 57.91 -7.89 3.35
N LYS A 44 58.73 -8.53 4.20
CA LYS A 44 58.98 -8.17 5.61
C LYS A 44 59.54 -6.75 5.79
N SER A 45 60.26 -6.23 4.79
CA SER A 45 60.93 -4.92 4.85
C SER A 45 60.00 -3.71 4.75
N LYS A 46 58.77 -3.86 4.23
CA LYS A 46 57.79 -2.76 4.17
C LYS A 46 56.98 -2.58 5.47
N ILE A 47 56.90 -3.62 6.30
CA ILE A 47 56.05 -3.63 7.52
C ILE A 47 56.82 -3.10 8.75
N GLU A 48 58.16 -3.20 8.78
CA GLU A 48 58.93 -2.72 9.93
C GLU A 48 58.92 -1.20 10.13
N ASN A 49 58.63 -0.43 9.07
CA ASN A 49 58.43 1.02 9.17
C ASN A 49 57.07 1.44 9.75
N TRP A 50 56.18 0.49 10.07
CA TRP A 50 54.87 0.76 10.70
C TRP A 50 54.86 0.48 12.21
N LYS A 51 56.03 0.31 12.84
CA LYS A 51 56.16 0.11 14.31
C LYS A 51 55.73 1.33 15.16
N GLY A 52 55.38 2.46 14.56
CA GLY A 52 54.91 3.66 15.28
C GLY A 52 53.40 3.93 15.18
N LEU A 53 52.65 3.15 14.39
CA LEU A 53 51.24 3.45 14.12
C LEU A 53 50.35 2.53 14.98
N SER A 54 49.74 3.10 16.02
CA SER A 54 48.77 2.38 16.84
C SER A 54 47.54 2.07 15.98
N TRP A 55 47.32 0.78 15.73
CA TRP A 55 46.19 0.28 14.94
C TRP A 55 44.84 0.69 15.53
N ASP A 56 44.75 0.80 16.86
CA ASP A 56 43.55 1.30 17.55
C ASP A 56 43.24 2.76 17.15
N LYS A 57 44.27 3.60 17.02
CA LYS A 57 44.12 4.98 16.53
C LYS A 57 43.68 5.02 15.07
N LEU A 58 44.22 4.13 14.23
CA LEU A 58 43.80 4.00 12.83
C LEU A 58 42.34 3.57 12.70
N LEU A 59 41.92 2.57 13.48
CA LEU A 59 40.53 2.07 13.49
C LEU A 59 39.57 3.16 13.99
N PHE A 60 39.95 3.90 15.02
CA PHE A 60 39.20 5.04 15.52
C PHE A 60 39.05 6.15 14.48
N VAL A 61 40.13 6.51 13.79
CA VAL A 61 40.08 7.52 12.70
C VAL A 61 39.19 7.03 11.56
N PHE A 62 39.31 5.75 11.17
CA PHE A 62 38.50 5.19 10.09
C PHE A 62 37.00 5.15 10.44
N THR A 63 36.66 4.73 11.67
CA THR A 63 35.27 4.77 12.15
C THR A 63 34.73 6.20 12.25
N LEU A 64 35.54 7.16 12.69
CA LEU A 64 35.18 8.58 12.71
C LEU A 64 34.91 9.11 11.29
N ILE A 65 35.74 8.75 10.30
CA ILE A 65 35.53 9.12 8.90
C ILE A 65 34.21 8.52 8.37
N ILE A 66 33.94 7.24 8.65
CA ILE A 66 32.67 6.61 8.27
C ILE A 66 31.49 7.32 8.94
N LEU A 67 31.60 7.67 10.22
CA LEU A 67 30.57 8.40 10.95
C LEU A 67 30.31 9.77 10.30
N ILE A 68 31.35 10.57 10.07
CA ILE A 68 31.24 11.89 9.43
C ILE A 68 30.64 11.75 8.03
N TYR A 69 31.14 10.81 7.22
CA TYR A 69 30.58 10.53 5.90
C TYR A 69 29.10 10.15 6.00
N SER A 70 28.72 9.38 7.02
CA SER A 70 27.33 9.01 7.28
C SER A 70 26.46 10.20 7.68
N PHE A 71 26.98 11.30 8.24
CA PHE A 71 26.17 12.50 8.50
C PHE A 71 26.15 13.48 7.32
N VAL A 72 27.23 13.52 6.53
CA VAL A 72 27.40 14.46 5.42
C VAL A 72 26.83 13.94 4.09
N TYR A 73 26.88 12.62 3.85
CA TYR A 73 26.49 12.04 2.57
C TYR A 73 24.99 12.30 2.27
N PRO A 74 24.65 12.86 1.09
CA PRO A 74 23.28 13.31 0.82
C PRO A 74 22.21 12.24 0.90
N PHE A 75 22.56 10.99 0.59
CA PHE A 75 21.63 9.85 0.63
C PHE A 75 21.80 8.99 1.88
N SER A 76 22.53 9.49 2.89
CA SER A 76 22.71 8.74 4.12
C SER A 76 21.42 8.67 4.93
N PRO A 77 21.07 7.48 5.47
CA PRO A 77 19.95 7.28 6.41
C PRO A 77 19.96 8.25 7.60
N PHE A 78 21.14 8.67 8.09
CA PHE A 78 21.26 9.52 9.27
C PHE A 78 20.93 10.98 8.99
N ARG A 79 21.16 11.45 7.76
CA ARG A 79 20.81 12.83 7.36
C ARG A 79 19.28 13.04 7.37
N TYR A 80 18.52 11.98 7.07
CA TYR A 80 17.04 12.01 7.12
C TYR A 80 16.48 12.24 8.52
N MET A 81 17.24 11.95 9.59
CA MET A 81 16.80 12.28 10.95
C MET A 81 16.66 13.79 11.17
N PHE A 82 17.42 14.60 10.42
CA PHE A 82 17.51 16.05 10.62
C PHE A 82 16.99 16.86 9.44
N GLN A 83 17.02 16.30 8.23
CA GLN A 83 16.62 16.99 7.01
C GLN A 83 15.57 16.19 6.24
N LYS A 84 14.42 16.80 5.96
CA LYS A 84 13.37 16.21 5.12
C LYS A 84 13.84 16.19 3.67
N THR A 85 13.84 15.02 3.04
CA THR A 85 13.96 14.96 1.58
C THR A 85 12.70 15.53 0.96
N THR A 86 12.89 16.43 0.00
CA THR A 86 11.79 16.84 -0.88
C THR A 86 11.34 15.62 -1.68
N VAL A 87 10.03 15.48 -1.83
CA VAL A 87 9.45 14.46 -2.72
C VAL A 87 9.92 14.81 -4.13
N ARG A 88 10.81 14.00 -4.69
CA ARG A 88 11.27 14.17 -6.08
C ARG A 88 10.46 13.25 -6.96
N VAL A 89 9.68 13.83 -7.86
CA VAL A 89 8.88 13.10 -8.86
C VAL A 89 9.62 13.06 -10.21
N GLU A 90 10.95 13.20 -10.20
CA GLU A 90 11.76 13.39 -11.42
C GLU A 90 11.56 12.25 -12.45
N ASN A 91 11.29 11.02 -12.00
CA ASN A 91 11.10 9.85 -12.88
C ASN A 91 9.77 9.11 -12.65
N GLY A 92 8.76 9.75 -12.04
CA GLY A 92 7.46 9.13 -11.78
C GLY A 92 7.45 8.00 -10.72
N ILE A 93 8.61 7.61 -10.18
CA ILE A 93 8.71 6.70 -9.04
C ILE A 93 8.81 7.53 -7.77
N VAL A 94 7.69 7.66 -7.08
CA VAL A 94 7.66 8.25 -5.74
C VAL A 94 8.24 7.25 -4.75
N ASP A 95 9.22 7.67 -3.97
CA ASP A 95 9.68 6.89 -2.82
C ASP A 95 8.50 6.82 -1.82
N GLU A 96 7.90 5.65 -1.61
CA GLU A 96 6.82 5.46 -0.64
C GLU A 96 7.23 5.92 0.76
N ARG A 97 8.53 5.86 1.06
CA ARG A 97 9.08 6.42 2.29
C ARG A 97 8.83 7.92 2.35
N ALA A 98 8.92 8.66 1.25
CA ALA A 98 8.62 10.09 1.26
C ALA A 98 7.15 10.39 1.63
N SER A 99 6.22 9.48 1.32
CA SER A 99 4.80 9.62 1.64
C SER A 99 4.47 9.20 3.08
N TYR A 100 5.08 8.13 3.60
CA TYR A 100 4.73 7.57 4.91
C TYR A 100 5.76 7.79 6.02
N HIS A 101 6.94 8.36 5.73
CA HIS A 101 8.03 8.50 6.70
C HIS A 101 7.64 9.28 7.95
N ASP A 102 6.86 10.35 7.77
CA ASP A 102 6.43 11.20 8.88
C ASP A 102 5.51 10.44 9.85
N ASN A 103 4.88 9.35 9.40
CA ASN A 103 4.02 8.49 10.21
C ASN A 103 4.64 7.14 10.58
N SER A 104 5.69 6.68 9.89
CA SER A 104 6.29 5.34 10.11
C SER A 104 7.69 5.36 10.73
N SER A 105 8.29 6.54 10.93
CA SER A 105 9.63 6.63 11.52
C SER A 105 9.63 6.62 13.05
N LEU A 106 10.64 5.98 13.63
CA LEU A 106 10.83 5.88 15.08
C LEU A 106 10.85 7.26 15.78
N LYS A 107 11.47 8.26 15.15
CA LYS A 107 11.52 9.65 15.64
C LYS A 107 10.12 10.23 15.85
N HIS A 108 9.22 9.97 14.92
CA HIS A 108 7.84 10.48 14.95
C HIS A 108 6.96 9.65 15.89
N TRP A 109 7.22 8.34 15.97
CA TRP A 109 6.61 7.45 16.96
C TRP A 109 6.84 7.94 18.40
N ILE A 110 8.07 8.35 18.74
CA ILE A 110 8.39 8.91 20.07
C ILE A 110 7.58 10.19 20.36
N LYS A 111 7.17 10.93 19.31
CA LYS A 111 6.31 12.11 19.40
C LYS A 111 4.81 11.78 19.35
N GLY A 112 4.44 10.51 19.40
CA GLY A 112 3.05 10.05 19.30
C GLY A 112 2.47 10.04 17.88
N VAL A 113 3.28 10.34 16.85
CA VAL A 113 2.85 10.29 15.45
C VAL A 113 3.14 8.90 14.92
N THR A 114 2.08 8.15 14.58
CA THR A 114 2.17 6.75 14.14
C THR A 114 1.45 6.56 12.81
N PRO A 115 1.51 5.36 12.16
CA PRO A 115 0.73 5.14 10.94
C PRO A 115 -0.77 5.27 11.20
N ALA A 116 -1.24 5.01 12.43
CA ALA A 116 -2.63 5.18 12.82
C ALA A 116 -3.08 6.65 12.84
N THR A 117 -2.16 7.59 13.10
CA THR A 117 -2.46 9.03 13.11
C THR A 117 -2.48 9.65 11.71
N HIS A 118 -2.21 8.88 10.66
CA HIS A 118 -2.29 9.36 9.28
C HIS A 118 -3.76 9.70 8.92
N PRO A 119 -4.05 10.76 8.14
CA PRO A 119 -5.42 11.14 7.81
C PRO A 119 -6.28 10.02 7.23
N TRP A 120 -5.73 9.19 6.33
CA TRP A 120 -6.43 8.02 5.77
C TRP A 120 -6.67 6.90 6.79
N ALA A 121 -5.76 6.69 7.74
CA ALA A 121 -5.95 5.73 8.82
C ALA A 121 -7.03 6.24 9.78
N MET A 122 -6.95 7.50 10.22
CA MET A 122 -7.96 8.13 11.08
C MET A 122 -9.36 8.13 10.45
N TYR A 123 -9.45 8.38 9.15
CA TYR A 123 -10.70 8.27 8.39
C TYR A 123 -11.29 6.85 8.50
N ALA A 124 -10.47 5.82 8.26
CA ALA A 124 -10.94 4.44 8.30
C ALA A 124 -11.28 3.96 9.73
N ILE A 125 -10.47 4.34 10.73
CA ILE A 125 -10.75 4.09 12.16
C ILE A 125 -12.08 4.74 12.54
N ARG A 126 -12.31 6.00 12.14
CA ARG A 126 -13.56 6.71 12.43
C ARG A 126 -14.74 5.94 11.84
N ILE A 127 -14.69 5.62 10.56
CA ILE A 127 -15.77 4.87 9.90
C ILE A 127 -15.99 3.55 10.63
N SER A 128 -14.94 2.76 10.84
CA SER A 128 -15.02 1.46 11.52
C SER A 128 -15.66 1.56 12.90
N SER A 129 -15.24 2.55 13.70
CA SER A 129 -15.80 2.82 15.03
C SER A 129 -17.26 3.27 15.00
N GLU A 130 -17.66 4.12 14.06
CA GLU A 130 -19.06 4.53 13.88
C GLU A 130 -19.95 3.34 13.57
N ASN A 131 -19.45 2.37 12.78
CA ASN A 131 -20.23 1.16 12.47
C ASN A 131 -20.32 0.24 13.69
N TYR A 132 -19.23 0.10 14.44
CA TYR A 132 -19.25 -0.62 15.71
C TYR A 132 -20.29 -0.02 16.66
N LEU A 133 -20.30 1.32 16.83
CA LEU A 133 -21.27 2.04 17.65
C LEU A 133 -22.71 1.89 17.13
N LYS A 134 -22.94 1.95 15.81
CA LYS A 134 -24.28 1.69 15.23
C LYS A 134 -24.74 0.25 15.49
N SER A 135 -23.84 -0.73 15.37
CA SER A 135 -24.15 -2.15 15.61
C SER A 135 -24.42 -2.47 17.09
N THR A 136 -23.81 -1.71 18.01
CA THR A 136 -23.98 -1.88 19.45
C THR A 136 -25.16 -1.08 19.98
N ASN A 137 -25.41 0.14 19.48
CA ASN A 137 -26.59 0.93 19.83
C ASN A 137 -27.89 0.34 19.30
N SER A 138 -27.86 -0.38 18.16
CA SER A 138 -29.02 -1.19 17.74
C SER A 138 -29.32 -2.33 18.73
N SER A 139 -28.32 -2.82 19.46
CA SER A 139 -28.50 -3.79 20.55
C SER A 139 -28.76 -3.16 21.93
N PHE A 140 -28.39 -1.89 22.15
CA PHE A 140 -28.51 -1.20 23.45
C PHE A 140 -29.80 -0.40 23.62
N ASN A 141 -30.52 -0.05 22.55
CA ASN A 141 -31.87 0.53 22.62
C ASN A 141 -32.98 -0.50 22.99
N LEU A 142 -32.60 -1.60 23.65
CA LEU A 142 -33.48 -2.73 23.98
C LEU A 142 -34.19 -2.57 25.33
N SER A 143 -33.79 -1.62 26.19
CA SER A 143 -34.41 -1.41 27.52
C SER A 143 -35.54 -0.38 27.56
N ASP A 144 -35.63 0.55 26.60
CA ASP A 144 -36.58 1.69 26.69
C ASP A 144 -37.83 1.61 25.80
N ARG A 145 -38.17 0.43 25.27
CA ARG A 145 -39.43 0.23 24.54
C ARG A 145 -40.24 -0.95 25.10
N LYS A 146 -40.77 -0.76 26.30
CA LYS A 146 -41.86 -1.58 26.85
C LYS A 146 -43.25 -1.21 26.31
N GLN A 147 -43.34 -0.40 25.25
CA GLN A 147 -44.63 0.14 24.75
C GLN A 147 -44.84 0.08 23.22
N ALA A 148 -44.11 -0.77 22.48
CA ALA A 148 -44.37 -0.97 21.05
C ALA A 148 -44.42 -2.46 20.69
N LEU A 149 -45.44 -3.16 21.20
CA LEU A 149 -45.66 -4.61 21.04
C LEU A 149 -46.31 -5.02 19.70
N TRP A 150 -46.10 -4.28 18.59
CA TRP A 150 -46.52 -4.74 17.26
C TRP A 150 -45.50 -4.51 16.12
N LYS A 151 -44.21 -4.31 16.41
CA LYS A 151 -43.16 -4.17 15.37
C LYS A 151 -41.97 -5.12 15.52
N ARG A 152 -42.12 -6.19 16.31
CA ARG A 152 -41.00 -7.06 16.72
C ARG A 152 -40.53 -8.04 15.64
N SER A 153 -41.34 -8.32 14.60
CA SER A 153 -40.93 -9.23 13.51
C SER A 153 -40.09 -8.53 12.43
N GLU A 154 -40.42 -7.30 12.03
CA GLU A 154 -39.66 -6.56 11.01
C GLU A 154 -38.30 -6.05 11.53
N GLU A 155 -38.23 -5.49 12.75
CA GLU A 155 -37.01 -4.83 13.24
C GLU A 155 -35.86 -5.81 13.58
N VAL A 156 -36.16 -7.00 14.12
CA VAL A 156 -35.15 -8.03 14.37
C VAL A 156 -34.59 -8.58 13.05
N GLN A 157 -35.44 -8.70 12.03
CA GLN A 157 -35.04 -9.12 10.69
C GLN A 157 -34.19 -8.04 10.01
N THR A 158 -34.54 -6.76 10.17
CA THR A 158 -33.80 -5.64 9.59
C THR A 158 -32.41 -5.48 10.22
N SER A 159 -32.28 -5.63 11.56
CA SER A 159 -30.98 -5.54 12.23
C SER A 159 -30.04 -6.73 11.93
N LYS A 160 -30.62 -7.92 11.69
CA LYS A 160 -29.87 -9.09 11.23
C LYS A 160 -29.47 -8.94 9.75
N LEU A 161 -30.37 -8.48 8.89
CA LEU A 161 -30.06 -8.12 7.49
C LEU A 161 -28.98 -7.03 7.40
N LEU A 162 -29.03 -6.00 8.23
CA LEU A 162 -28.02 -4.93 8.26
C LEU A 162 -26.65 -5.38 8.80
N LYS A 163 -26.60 -6.49 9.58
CA LYS A 163 -25.35 -7.16 9.96
C LYS A 163 -24.84 -8.11 8.88
N GLU A 164 -25.73 -8.61 8.02
CA GLU A 164 -25.40 -9.47 6.88
C GLU A 164 -24.96 -8.66 5.65
N ILE A 165 -25.50 -7.46 5.44
CA ILE A 165 -25.08 -6.55 4.37
C ILE A 165 -23.62 -6.17 4.56
N GLN A 166 -22.78 -6.58 3.62
CA GLN A 166 -21.37 -6.23 3.62
C GLN A 166 -21.23 -4.72 3.46
N GLN A 167 -20.55 -4.07 4.40
CA GLN A 167 -20.37 -2.64 4.31
C GLN A 167 -19.35 -2.29 3.23
N VAL A 168 -19.79 -1.61 2.17
CA VAL A 168 -18.91 -1.23 1.07
C VAL A 168 -18.51 0.25 1.13
N ARG A 169 -17.23 0.53 0.86
CA ARG A 169 -16.69 1.88 0.70
C ARG A 169 -15.86 1.98 -0.56
N VAL A 170 -16.12 3.00 -1.36
CA VAL A 170 -15.37 3.29 -2.59
C VAL A 170 -14.23 4.24 -2.26
N THR A 171 -13.02 3.95 -2.70
CA THR A 171 -11.85 4.80 -2.46
C THR A 171 -10.77 4.60 -3.54
N THR A 172 -9.81 5.50 -3.59
CA THR A 172 -8.54 5.31 -4.31
C THR A 172 -7.38 5.00 -3.36
N ASN A 173 -7.61 5.02 -2.04
CA ASN A 173 -6.56 5.01 -1.01
C ASN A 173 -6.68 3.75 -0.13
N VAL A 174 -6.63 2.57 -0.73
CA VAL A 174 -6.91 1.30 -0.03
C VAL A 174 -5.81 0.82 0.93
N GLY A 175 -4.59 1.34 0.85
CA GLY A 175 -3.48 0.88 1.71
C GLY A 175 -3.75 1.09 3.21
N LEU A 176 -3.61 2.33 3.69
CA LEU A 176 -3.86 2.63 5.11
C LEU A 176 -5.36 2.52 5.46
N ALA A 177 -6.26 2.90 4.55
CA ALA A 177 -7.69 2.83 4.85
C ALA A 177 -8.18 1.39 4.97
N GLY A 178 -7.72 0.48 4.11
CA GLY A 178 -8.01 -0.95 4.19
C GLY A 178 -7.46 -1.58 5.46
N PHE A 179 -6.18 -1.34 5.77
CA PHE A 179 -5.55 -1.90 6.96
C PHE A 179 -6.20 -1.44 8.26
N TYR A 180 -6.46 -0.13 8.42
CA TYR A 180 -7.04 0.43 9.64
C TYR A 180 -8.57 0.37 9.70
N GLY A 181 -9.25 0.16 8.58
CA GLY A 181 -10.70 -0.04 8.55
C GLY A 181 -11.14 -1.37 9.15
N GLY A 182 -10.23 -2.35 9.19
CA GLY A 182 -10.51 -3.70 9.66
C GLY A 182 -11.36 -4.52 8.66
N PRO A 183 -11.63 -5.80 8.98
CA PRO A 183 -12.29 -6.73 8.06
C PRO A 183 -13.78 -6.48 7.87
N GLY A 184 -14.40 -5.62 8.69
CA GLY A 184 -15.83 -5.31 8.61
C GLY A 184 -16.24 -4.38 7.46
N ILE A 185 -15.27 -3.91 6.65
CA ILE A 185 -15.51 -3.01 5.53
C ILE A 185 -14.88 -3.61 4.28
N HIS A 186 -15.67 -3.77 3.23
CA HIS A 186 -15.18 -4.07 1.89
C HIS A 186 -14.82 -2.77 1.17
N TRP A 187 -13.60 -2.69 0.67
CA TRP A 187 -13.09 -1.50 0.00
C TRP A 187 -13.06 -1.72 -1.51
N VAL A 188 -13.88 -0.96 -2.24
CA VAL A 188 -13.86 -0.91 -3.71
C VAL A 188 -12.79 0.08 -4.15
N ASP A 189 -11.77 -0.41 -4.82
CA ASP A 189 -10.60 0.34 -5.24
C ASP A 189 -10.72 0.86 -6.67
N LEU A 190 -10.96 2.16 -6.84
CA LEU A 190 -11.06 2.77 -8.17
C LEU A 190 -9.74 2.74 -8.95
N LEU A 191 -8.60 2.51 -8.28
CA LEU A 191 -7.32 2.30 -8.95
C LEU A 191 -7.11 0.83 -9.39
N GLY A 192 -8.07 -0.06 -9.12
CA GLY A 192 -8.05 -1.45 -9.55
C GLY A 192 -6.80 -2.23 -9.11
N ILE A 193 -6.14 -1.82 -8.02
CA ILE A 193 -4.95 -2.50 -7.48
C ILE A 193 -5.42 -3.71 -6.67
N THR A 194 -6.50 -3.54 -5.92
CA THR A 194 -7.08 -4.57 -5.03
C THR A 194 -8.44 -5.09 -5.48
N ASP A 195 -8.98 -4.57 -6.60
CA ASP A 195 -10.28 -4.96 -7.13
C ASP A 195 -10.13 -5.72 -8.47
N PRO A 196 -10.45 -7.04 -8.52
CA PRO A 196 -10.24 -7.88 -9.70
C PRO A 196 -11.04 -7.46 -10.94
N LEU A 197 -12.26 -6.93 -10.76
CA LEU A 197 -13.11 -6.48 -11.86
C LEU A 197 -12.57 -5.16 -12.41
N LEU A 198 -12.42 -4.16 -11.54
CA LEU A 198 -11.96 -2.83 -11.94
C LEU A 198 -10.58 -2.91 -12.58
N ALA A 199 -9.69 -3.79 -12.11
CA ALA A 199 -8.38 -4.04 -12.70
C ALA A 199 -8.43 -4.28 -14.22
N ARG A 200 -9.54 -4.84 -14.73
CA ARG A 200 -9.74 -5.27 -16.12
C ARG A 200 -10.65 -4.35 -16.93
N LEU A 201 -11.12 -3.25 -16.33
CA LEU A 201 -11.86 -2.22 -17.04
C LEU A 201 -10.89 -1.17 -17.61
N PRO A 202 -11.32 -0.39 -18.63
CA PRO A 202 -10.53 0.73 -19.14
C PRO A 202 -10.19 1.72 -18.02
N GLY A 203 -8.91 2.09 -17.92
CA GLY A 203 -8.42 3.03 -16.92
C GLY A 203 -7.62 4.18 -17.53
N LYS A 204 -7.57 5.32 -16.83
CA LYS A 204 -6.78 6.50 -17.21
C LYS A 204 -5.90 6.97 -16.07
N GLY A 205 -4.72 7.48 -16.38
CA GLY A 205 -3.74 7.91 -15.38
C GLY A 205 -2.34 7.44 -15.72
N PHE A 206 -1.57 7.11 -14.69
CA PHE A 206 -0.17 6.73 -14.79
C PHE A 206 0.03 5.27 -14.38
N PRO A 207 1.15 4.63 -14.76
CA PRO A 207 1.46 3.28 -14.30
C PRO A 207 1.28 3.13 -12.78
N GLY A 208 0.47 2.15 -12.37
CA GLY A 208 0.13 1.89 -10.97
C GLY A 208 -1.00 2.75 -10.38
N HIS A 209 -1.50 3.77 -11.10
CA HIS A 209 -2.57 4.68 -10.65
C HIS A 209 -3.54 4.98 -11.81
N TYR A 210 -4.01 3.94 -12.49
CA TYR A 210 -5.06 4.08 -13.49
C TYR A 210 -6.42 4.10 -12.79
N VAL A 211 -7.07 5.27 -12.73
CA VAL A 211 -8.43 5.38 -12.24
C VAL A 211 -9.40 4.74 -13.23
N ARG A 212 -10.32 3.92 -12.73
CA ARG A 212 -11.43 3.32 -13.47
C ARG A 212 -12.76 3.95 -13.07
N LEU A 213 -13.70 3.96 -14.00
CA LEU A 213 -15.06 4.40 -13.75
C LEU A 213 -15.81 3.29 -13.01
N LEU A 214 -16.39 3.61 -11.85
CA LEU A 214 -17.18 2.64 -11.09
C LEU A 214 -18.44 2.26 -11.88
N PRO A 215 -18.67 0.99 -12.22
CA PRO A 215 -19.88 0.59 -12.91
C PRO A 215 -21.13 0.84 -12.06
N GLN A 216 -22.22 1.25 -12.71
CA GLN A 216 -23.51 1.41 -12.05
C GLN A 216 -23.98 0.06 -11.47
N GLY A 217 -24.41 0.04 -10.21
CA GLY A 217 -24.88 -1.18 -9.55
C GLY A 217 -23.78 -2.04 -8.94
N TYR A 218 -22.49 -1.76 -9.20
CA TYR A 218 -21.39 -2.59 -8.69
C TYR A 218 -21.27 -2.53 -7.18
N LYS A 219 -21.40 -1.33 -6.59
CA LYS A 219 -21.39 -1.17 -5.14
C LYS A 219 -22.53 -1.98 -4.51
N GLU A 220 -23.73 -1.86 -5.05
CA GLU A 220 -24.92 -2.56 -4.56
C GLU A 220 -24.80 -4.08 -4.75
N TYR A 221 -24.09 -4.54 -5.79
CA TYR A 221 -23.77 -5.96 -5.97
C TYR A 221 -22.85 -6.46 -4.85
N ILE A 222 -21.76 -5.75 -4.55
CA ILE A 222 -20.83 -6.14 -3.47
C ILE A 222 -21.51 -6.05 -2.09
N GLU A 223 -22.44 -5.11 -1.90
CA GLU A 223 -23.28 -5.03 -0.69
C GLU A 223 -24.30 -6.18 -0.60
N GLU A 224 -24.37 -7.08 -1.59
CA GLU A 224 -25.35 -8.16 -1.73
C GLU A 224 -26.81 -7.68 -1.79
N ILE A 225 -27.01 -6.41 -2.19
CA ILE A 225 -28.32 -5.80 -2.38
C ILE A 225 -28.85 -6.09 -3.79
N SER A 226 -27.95 -6.30 -4.76
CA SER A 226 -28.27 -6.66 -6.14
C SER A 226 -27.70 -8.03 -6.50
N VAL A 227 -28.46 -8.81 -7.26
CA VAL A 227 -28.06 -10.15 -7.75
C VAL A 227 -27.25 -10.06 -9.06
N SER A 228 -27.40 -8.96 -9.80
CA SER A 228 -26.78 -8.77 -11.13
C SER A 228 -26.47 -7.31 -11.40
N LEU A 229 -25.48 -7.04 -12.25
CA LEU A 229 -25.22 -5.72 -12.80
C LEU A 229 -26.25 -5.36 -13.89
N PRO A 230 -26.63 -4.07 -14.05
CA PRO A 230 -27.60 -3.66 -15.07
C PRO A 230 -27.18 -3.95 -16.51
N ASN A 231 -25.87 -3.93 -16.79
CA ASN A 231 -25.33 -4.27 -18.10
C ASN A 231 -25.00 -5.77 -18.14
N LYS A 232 -25.74 -6.54 -18.95
CA LYS A 232 -25.62 -8.01 -19.04
C LYS A 232 -24.24 -8.51 -19.48
N GLU A 233 -23.56 -7.77 -20.36
CA GLU A 233 -22.23 -8.15 -20.84
C GLU A 233 -21.19 -7.98 -19.73
N LEU A 234 -21.28 -6.85 -19.01
CA LEU A 234 -20.43 -6.58 -17.85
C LEU A 234 -20.73 -7.54 -16.70
N ASP A 235 -22.00 -7.87 -16.46
CA ASP A 235 -22.42 -8.85 -15.44
C ASP A 235 -21.81 -10.22 -15.71
N ARG A 236 -21.91 -10.71 -16.96
CA ARG A 236 -21.26 -11.94 -17.39
C ARG A 236 -19.75 -11.87 -17.20
N PHE A 237 -19.11 -10.77 -17.62
CA PHE A 237 -17.66 -10.61 -17.48
C PHE A 237 -17.24 -10.61 -16.01
N TYR A 238 -18.02 -9.99 -15.13
CA TYR A 238 -17.75 -10.00 -13.71
C TYR A 238 -17.86 -11.40 -13.11
N TYR A 239 -18.86 -12.19 -13.51
CA TYR A 239 -18.93 -13.61 -13.14
C TYR A 239 -17.68 -14.38 -13.58
N GLU A 240 -17.18 -14.16 -14.80
CA GLU A 240 -15.93 -14.75 -15.28
C GLU A 240 -14.73 -14.32 -14.42
N VAL A 241 -14.67 -13.05 -13.98
CA VAL A 241 -13.63 -12.57 -13.05
C VAL A 241 -13.74 -13.26 -11.69
N ARG A 242 -14.95 -13.42 -11.12
CA ARG A 242 -15.16 -14.10 -9.83
C ARG A 242 -14.76 -15.57 -9.89
N LEU A 243 -15.03 -16.25 -11.01
CA LEU A 243 -14.53 -17.61 -11.24
C LEU A 243 -13.02 -17.70 -11.07
N LEU A 244 -12.28 -16.65 -11.44
CA LEU A 244 -10.82 -16.61 -11.31
C LEU A 244 -10.33 -16.21 -9.92
N SER A 245 -11.05 -15.38 -9.17
CA SER A 245 -10.59 -14.80 -7.89
C SER A 245 -11.13 -15.50 -6.65
N GLU A 246 -12.36 -16.02 -6.68
CA GLU A 246 -13.13 -16.38 -5.48
C GLU A 246 -13.65 -17.81 -5.49
N GLU A 247 -14.00 -18.35 -6.66
CA GLU A 247 -14.70 -19.62 -6.77
C GLU A 247 -13.77 -20.84 -6.61
N GLU A 248 -14.31 -22.05 -6.75
CA GLU A 248 -13.55 -23.31 -6.63
C GLU A 248 -12.54 -23.49 -7.78
N ILE A 249 -11.34 -23.98 -7.47
CA ILE A 249 -10.21 -24.05 -8.42
C ILE A 249 -10.35 -25.13 -9.50
N TRP A 250 -11.05 -26.23 -9.23
CA TRP A 250 -11.11 -27.40 -10.12
C TRP A 250 -12.36 -27.49 -11.00
N THR A 251 -13.01 -26.36 -11.29
CA THR A 251 -14.22 -26.36 -12.14
C THR A 251 -13.89 -26.22 -13.62
N LYS A 252 -14.61 -26.95 -14.48
CA LYS A 252 -14.44 -26.86 -15.96
C LYS A 252 -14.62 -25.43 -16.45
N GLN A 253 -15.55 -24.69 -15.85
CA GLN A 253 -15.85 -23.30 -16.15
C GLN A 253 -14.67 -22.39 -15.85
N ARG A 254 -14.05 -22.51 -14.66
CA ARG A 254 -12.87 -21.71 -14.32
C ARG A 254 -11.70 -21.98 -15.25
N TRP A 255 -11.40 -23.24 -15.55
CA TRP A 255 -10.32 -23.59 -16.47
C TRP A 255 -10.53 -23.05 -17.89
N LYS A 256 -11.77 -23.04 -18.38
CA LYS A 256 -12.12 -22.35 -19.63
C LYS A 256 -11.80 -20.86 -19.55
N VAL A 257 -12.24 -20.18 -18.49
CA VAL A 257 -11.97 -18.74 -18.30
C VAL A 257 -10.48 -18.44 -18.16
N ILE A 258 -9.70 -19.30 -17.47
CA ILE A 258 -8.24 -19.17 -17.39
C ILE A 258 -7.63 -19.19 -18.79
N LEU A 259 -8.00 -20.17 -19.62
CA LEU A 259 -7.49 -20.26 -20.99
C LEU A 259 -7.89 -19.03 -21.83
N ASP A 260 -9.14 -18.59 -21.73
CA ASP A 260 -9.65 -17.43 -22.44
C ASP A 260 -8.92 -16.13 -22.04
N PHE A 261 -8.65 -15.94 -20.73
CA PHE A 261 -7.99 -14.75 -20.20
C PHE A 261 -6.49 -14.74 -20.47
N THR A 262 -5.82 -15.88 -20.37
CA THR A 262 -4.36 -15.98 -20.53
C THR A 262 -3.95 -16.03 -22.00
N PHE A 263 -4.68 -16.76 -22.85
CA PHE A 263 -4.22 -17.08 -24.21
C PHE A 263 -5.05 -16.45 -25.32
N LEU A 264 -6.34 -16.14 -25.09
CA LEU A 264 -7.22 -15.65 -26.15
C LEU A 264 -7.46 -14.13 -26.11
N GLY A 265 -6.80 -13.42 -25.19
CA GLY A 265 -6.87 -11.95 -25.11
C GLY A 265 -8.22 -11.42 -24.62
N ASN A 266 -9.07 -12.26 -24.04
CA ASN A 266 -10.40 -11.91 -23.52
C ASN A 266 -10.37 -11.45 -22.06
N GLY A 267 -9.19 -11.24 -21.46
CA GLY A 267 -9.05 -10.91 -20.05
C GLY A 267 -9.38 -9.47 -19.65
N ASN A 268 -9.76 -8.60 -20.60
CA ASN A 268 -10.10 -7.20 -20.35
C ASN A 268 -11.46 -6.85 -20.98
N PHE A 269 -12.27 -6.08 -20.25
CA PHE A 269 -13.54 -5.58 -20.73
C PHE A 269 -13.33 -4.34 -21.62
N LYS A 270 -13.90 -4.34 -22.82
CA LYS A 270 -13.68 -3.27 -23.82
C LYS A 270 -14.94 -2.47 -24.14
N THR A 271 -16.12 -3.00 -23.80
CA THR A 271 -17.40 -2.40 -24.16
C THR A 271 -17.74 -1.23 -23.23
N ARG A 272 -18.50 -0.25 -23.73
CA ARG A 272 -19.03 0.84 -22.92
C ARG A 272 -20.04 0.31 -21.89
N TYR A 273 -19.96 0.82 -20.67
CA TYR A 273 -20.89 0.51 -19.58
C TYR A 273 -21.36 1.79 -18.86
N PRO A 274 -22.53 1.77 -18.20
CA PRO A 274 -22.98 2.88 -17.36
C PRO A 274 -22.14 2.97 -16.07
N PHE A 275 -21.82 4.18 -15.61
CA PHE A 275 -20.92 4.41 -14.48
C PHE A 275 -21.41 5.53 -13.54
N VAL A 276 -20.93 5.49 -12.30
CA VAL A 276 -21.32 6.41 -11.22
C VAL A 276 -20.45 7.68 -11.23
N LEU A 277 -21.00 8.80 -11.70
CA LEU A 277 -20.28 10.09 -11.80
C LEU A 277 -19.80 10.62 -10.44
N LYS A 278 -20.60 10.42 -9.40
CA LYS A 278 -20.29 10.90 -8.05
C LYS A 278 -18.96 10.34 -7.56
N GLU A 279 -18.73 9.05 -7.76
CA GLU A 279 -17.49 8.41 -7.30
C GLU A 279 -16.27 8.86 -8.09
N TYR A 280 -16.43 9.11 -9.40
CA TYR A 280 -15.37 9.74 -10.18
C TYR A 280 -15.01 11.13 -9.64
N ARG A 281 -16.01 11.99 -9.36
CA ARG A 281 -15.82 13.35 -8.81
C ARG A 281 -15.11 13.36 -7.45
N ASN A 282 -15.30 12.30 -6.65
CA ASN A 282 -14.63 12.16 -5.35
C ASN A 282 -13.15 11.80 -5.45
N THR A 283 -12.66 11.41 -6.65
CA THR A 283 -11.24 11.13 -6.88
C THR A 283 -10.44 12.40 -7.14
N LEU A 284 -9.12 12.34 -6.99
CA LEU A 284 -8.21 13.43 -7.37
C LEU A 284 -8.36 13.84 -8.86
N TYR A 285 -8.72 12.89 -9.73
CA TYR A 285 -8.96 13.14 -11.15
C TYR A 285 -10.30 13.84 -11.43
N GLY A 286 -11.25 13.66 -10.53
CA GLY A 286 -12.60 14.23 -10.63
C GLY A 286 -12.77 15.59 -9.98
N LEU A 287 -11.88 15.99 -9.05
CA LEU A 287 -11.95 17.28 -8.35
C LEU A 287 -12.10 18.49 -9.28
N PRO A 288 -11.39 18.59 -10.42
CA PRO A 288 -11.58 19.71 -11.35
C PRO A 288 -12.97 19.78 -12.00
N PHE A 289 -13.75 18.71 -11.94
CA PHE A 289 -15.03 18.54 -12.62
C PHE A 289 -16.23 18.45 -11.66
N VAL A 290 -16.05 18.80 -10.39
CA VAL A 290 -17.12 18.74 -9.37
C VAL A 290 -18.33 19.59 -9.78
N ASN A 291 -18.09 20.77 -10.33
CA ASN A 291 -19.14 21.73 -10.73
C ASN A 291 -19.61 21.58 -12.19
N TRP A 292 -19.08 20.60 -12.93
CA TRP A 292 -19.50 20.38 -14.31
C TRP A 292 -20.90 19.77 -14.36
N LYS A 293 -21.68 20.14 -15.37
CA LYS A 293 -22.95 19.44 -15.70
C LYS A 293 -22.67 17.97 -16.01
N ASP A 294 -23.54 17.09 -15.52
CA ASP A 294 -23.42 15.64 -15.68
C ASP A 294 -23.27 15.22 -17.14
N GLU A 295 -24.08 15.78 -18.04
CA GLU A 295 -24.03 15.49 -19.48
C GLU A 295 -22.66 15.78 -20.11
N ASN A 296 -22.06 16.90 -19.74
CA ASN A 296 -20.74 17.32 -20.25
C ASN A 296 -19.64 16.40 -19.73
N LEU A 297 -19.71 16.04 -18.44
CA LEU A 297 -18.75 15.13 -17.83
C LEU A 297 -18.88 13.73 -18.40
N VAL A 298 -20.10 13.20 -18.58
CA VAL A 298 -20.34 11.90 -19.23
C VAL A 298 -19.75 11.90 -20.63
N ARG A 299 -20.03 12.92 -21.45
CA ARG A 299 -19.49 13.01 -22.81
C ARG A 299 -17.97 12.98 -22.83
N LYS A 300 -17.32 13.73 -21.93
CA LYS A 300 -15.87 13.73 -21.78
C LYS A 300 -15.31 12.36 -21.39
N LEU A 301 -15.87 11.74 -20.35
CA LEU A 301 -15.41 10.45 -19.85
C LEU A 301 -15.64 9.33 -20.86
N VAL A 302 -16.77 9.35 -21.59
CA VAL A 302 -17.02 8.37 -22.64
C VAL A 302 -15.95 8.45 -23.72
N ARG A 303 -15.65 9.67 -24.19
CA ARG A 303 -14.60 9.90 -25.18
C ARG A 303 -13.24 9.45 -24.69
N GLU A 304 -12.89 9.74 -23.45
CA GLU A 304 -11.59 9.40 -22.89
C GLU A 304 -11.44 7.89 -22.68
N TYR A 305 -12.42 7.22 -22.07
CA TYR A 305 -12.27 5.84 -21.62
C TYR A 305 -12.59 4.79 -22.69
N PHE A 306 -13.50 5.10 -23.62
CA PHE A 306 -14.01 4.11 -24.57
C PHE A 306 -13.68 4.43 -26.03
N GLU A 307 -13.54 5.70 -26.40
CA GLU A 307 -13.30 6.09 -27.81
C GLU A 307 -11.82 6.30 -28.15
N SER A 308 -10.93 6.44 -27.16
CA SER A 308 -9.50 6.64 -27.43
C SER A 308 -8.75 5.40 -27.91
N TYR A 309 -9.43 4.25 -28.05
CA TYR A 309 -8.84 2.98 -28.47
C TYR A 309 -9.03 2.68 -29.96
N THR A 310 -9.74 3.51 -30.72
CA THR A 310 -9.97 3.34 -32.16
C THR A 310 -8.96 4.09 -33.05
N SER A 311 -7.91 4.70 -32.49
CA SER A 311 -6.94 5.51 -33.25
C SER A 311 -5.47 5.18 -32.96
N MET A 312 -5.16 3.92 -32.63
CA MET A 312 -3.78 3.42 -32.57
C MET A 312 -3.63 2.15 -33.39
#